data_AF-A0A1Z4BMX6-F1
#
_entry.id   AF-A0A1Z4BMX6-F1
#
_cell.length_a   1.000
_cell.length_b   1.000
_cell.length_c   1.000
_cell.angle_alpha   90.00
_cell.angle_beta   90.00
_cell.angle_gamma   90.00
#
_symmetry.space_group_name_H-M   'P 1'
#
loop_
_entity.id
_entity.type
_entity.pdbx_description
1 polymer ?
#
loop_
_entity_poly.entity_id
_entity_poly.type
_entity_poly.pdbx_seq_one_letter_code
_entity_poly.pdbx_strand_id
1 'polypeptide(L)'
;MIREEKRDNAVLAIQQLVIEARVFTSQRREYEEIYDLLDEIEYLAGLLLIKDNITDTFEVFLEGICKKRGFQRIWDYYIGKRNLQ
;
A
#
# COMPACT_ATOMS: atom_id res chain seq x y z
N MET A 1 10.17 -3.14 12.50
CA MET A 1 8.85 -3.69 12.55
C MET A 1 7.86 -2.54 12.49
N ILE A 2 6.74 -2.75 11.79
CA ILE A 2 5.56 -1.90 11.97
C ILE A 2 5.03 -2.12 13.38
N ARG A 3 4.59 -1.06 14.06
CA ARG A 3 3.95 -1.19 15.37
C ARG A 3 2.77 -2.16 15.30
N GLU A 4 2.61 -2.99 16.33
CA GLU A 4 1.64 -4.10 16.32
C GLU A 4 0.22 -3.62 16.02
N GLU A 5 -0.19 -2.49 16.59
CA GLU A 5 -1.51 -1.90 16.37
C GLU A 5 -1.80 -1.46 14.93
N LYS A 6 -0.76 -1.32 14.10
CA LYS A 6 -0.88 -0.96 12.67
C LYS A 6 -0.56 -2.11 11.72
N ARG A 7 -0.13 -3.26 12.23
CA ARG A 7 0.39 -4.35 11.42
C ARG A 7 -0.68 -4.95 10.50
N ASP A 8 -1.87 -5.20 11.02
CA ASP A 8 -2.97 -5.76 10.23
C ASP A 8 -3.42 -4.78 9.15
N ASN A 9 -3.54 -3.50 9.51
CA ASN A 9 -3.85 -2.42 8.56
C ASN A 9 -2.78 -2.31 7.46
N ALA A 10 -1.51 -2.47 7.79
CA ALA A 10 -0.40 -2.45 6.82
C ALA A 10 -0.51 -3.61 5.82
N VAL A 11 -0.78 -4.83 6.31
CA VAL A 11 -0.97 -6.02 5.46
C VAL A 11 -2.19 -5.83 4.54
N LEU A 12 -3.30 -5.32 5.07
CA LEU A 12 -4.51 -5.08 4.30
C LEU A 12 -4.33 -3.96 3.27
N ALA A 13 -3.57 -2.91 3.59
CA ALA A 13 -3.23 -1.86 2.62
C ALA A 13 -2.43 -2.42 1.44
N ILE A 14 -1.43 -3.27 1.71
CA ILE A 14 -0.67 -3.98 0.65
C ILE A 14 -1.59 -4.86 -0.19
N GLN A 15 -2.49 -5.63 0.45
CA GLN A 15 -3.45 -6.46 -0.28
C GLN A 15 -4.36 -5.62 -1.19
N GLN A 16 -4.82 -4.45 -0.75
CA GLN A 16 -5.64 -3.55 -1.57
C GLN A 16 -4.83 -2.97 -2.74
N LEU A 17 -3.55 -2.64 -2.56
CA LEU A 17 -2.68 -2.21 -3.66
C LEU A 17 -2.49 -3.31 -4.71
N VAL A 18 -2.36 -4.58 -4.28
CA VAL A 18 -2.33 -5.73 -5.21
C VAL A 18 -3.62 -5.84 -6.01
N ILE A 19 -4.78 -5.57 -5.39
CA ILE A 19 -6.07 -5.52 -6.10
C ILE A 19 -6.07 -4.39 -7.14
N GLU A 20 -5.58 -3.19 -6.80
CA GLU A 20 -5.47 -2.09 -7.76
C GLU A 20 -4.54 -2.43 -8.94
N ALA A 21 -3.43 -3.10 -8.69
CA ALA A 21 -2.53 -3.57 -9.76
C ALA A 21 -3.26 -4.54 -10.72
N ARG A 22 -4.08 -5.46 -10.20
CA ARG A 22 -4.93 -6.34 -11.02
C ARG A 22 -5.98 -5.56 -11.82
N VAL A 23 -6.57 -4.52 -11.21
CA VAL A 23 -7.52 -3.64 -11.90
C VAL A 23 -6.82 -2.92 -13.05
N PHE A 24 -5.60 -2.41 -12.87
CA PHE A 24 -4.84 -1.77 -13.93
C PHE A 24 -4.60 -2.71 -15.11
N THR A 25 -4.27 -3.98 -14.85
CA THR A 25 -4.17 -5.01 -15.90
C THR A 25 -5.49 -5.19 -16.65
N SER A 26 -6.62 -5.25 -15.93
CA SER A 26 -7.96 -5.39 -16.54
C SER A 26 -8.37 -4.18 -17.38
N GLN A 27 -7.93 -2.98 -16.97
CA GLN A 27 -8.15 -1.72 -17.67
C GLN A 27 -7.20 -1.51 -18.84
N ARG A 28 -6.26 -2.43 -19.09
CA ARG A 28 -5.23 -2.33 -20.14
C ARG A 28 -4.41 -1.03 -20.05
N ARG A 29 -4.04 -0.65 -18.82
CA ARG A 29 -3.08 0.44 -18.60
C ARG A 29 -1.71 0.08 -19.17
N GLU A 30 -0.87 1.09 -19.34
CA GLU A 30 0.50 0.91 -19.82
C GLU A 30 1.26 -0.04 -18.88
N TYR A 31 2.09 -0.91 -19.46
CA TYR A 31 2.85 -1.88 -18.68
C TYR A 31 3.77 -1.21 -17.66
N GLU A 32 4.35 -0.06 -18.01
CA GLU A 32 5.17 0.75 -17.11
C GLU A 32 4.39 1.17 -15.85
N GLU A 33 3.14 1.64 -15.98
CA GLU A 33 2.32 2.01 -14.82
C GLU A 33 2.02 0.84 -13.89
N ILE A 34 1.88 -0.37 -14.45
CA ILE A 34 1.62 -1.61 -13.72
C ILE A 34 2.89 -2.07 -12.99
N TYR A 35 4.03 -2.11 -13.67
CA TYR A 35 5.30 -2.53 -13.08
C TYR A 35 5.75 -1.56 -11.99
N ASP A 36 5.63 -0.24 -12.21
CA ASP A 36 5.91 0.75 -11.18
C ASP A 36 5.09 0.53 -9.91
N LEU A 37 3.81 0.13 -10.04
CA LEU A 37 2.96 -0.14 -8.89
C LEU A 37 3.38 -1.45 -8.20
N LEU A 38 3.76 -2.47 -8.95
CA LEU A 38 4.24 -3.74 -8.38
C LEU A 38 5.55 -3.55 -7.61
N ASP A 39 6.47 -2.73 -8.12
CA ASP A 39 7.73 -2.41 -7.44
C ASP A 39 7.47 -1.61 -6.15
N GLU A 40 6.55 -0.64 -6.18
CA GLU A 40 6.09 0.10 -5.00
C GLU A 40 5.47 -0.84 -3.93
N ILE A 41 4.70 -1.86 -4.36
CA ILE A 41 4.12 -2.88 -3.49
C ILE A 41 5.20 -3.79 -2.89
N GLU A 42 6.16 -4.24 -3.70
CA GLU A 42 7.26 -5.09 -3.25
C GLU A 42 8.10 -4.38 -2.17
N TYR A 43 8.38 -3.11 -2.38
CA TYR A 43 9.09 -2.29 -1.38
C TYR A 43 8.33 -2.22 -0.04
N LEU A 44 7.02 -1.93 -0.07
CA LEU A 44 6.17 -1.93 1.14
C LEU A 44 6.15 -3.30 1.84
N ALA A 45 6.12 -4.40 1.08
CA ALA A 45 6.17 -5.75 1.64
C ALA A 45 7.54 -6.01 2.31
N GLY A 46 8.64 -5.56 1.72
CA GLY A 46 9.98 -5.63 2.31
C GLY A 46 10.08 -4.89 3.65
N LEU A 47 9.45 -3.72 3.74
CA LEU A 47 9.38 -2.94 4.99
C LEU A 47 8.78 -3.75 6.15
N LEU A 48 7.75 -4.58 5.91
CA LEU A 48 7.12 -5.41 6.96
C LEU A 48 8.10 -6.37 7.66
N LEU A 49 9.19 -6.75 7.01
CA LEU A 49 10.15 -7.74 7.50
C LEU A 49 11.30 -7.11 8.32
N ILE A 50 11.46 -5.79 8.26
CA ILE A 50 12.53 -5.08 8.97
C ILE A 50 12.28 -5.16 10.48
N LYS A 51 13.33 -5.39 11.27
CA LYS A 51 13.22 -5.50 12.75
C LYS A 51 13.10 -4.14 13.43
N ASP A 52 13.80 -3.11 12.95
CA ASP A 52 13.78 -1.74 13.50
C ASP A 52 12.44 -1.04 13.29
N ASN A 53 11.99 -0.20 14.22
CA ASN A 53 10.73 0.54 14.04
C ASN A 53 10.78 1.43 12.78
N ILE A 54 10.02 1.02 11.77
CA ILE A 54 9.94 1.63 10.43
C ILE A 54 8.53 2.10 10.11
N THR A 55 7.68 2.23 11.14
CA THR A 55 6.27 2.59 10.96
C THR A 55 6.13 3.90 10.18
N ASP A 56 6.87 4.94 10.58
CA ASP A 56 6.79 6.25 9.93
C ASP A 56 7.26 6.18 8.47
N THR A 57 8.31 5.39 8.18
CA THR A 57 8.78 5.14 6.81
C THR A 57 7.70 4.48 5.97
N PHE A 58 7.07 3.43 6.50
CA PHE A 58 5.97 2.75 5.81
C PHE A 58 4.79 3.68 5.56
N GLU A 59 4.42 4.50 6.54
CA GLU A 59 3.31 5.46 6.42
C GLU A 59 3.58 6.51 5.35
N VAL A 60 4.78 7.09 5.33
CA VAL A 60 5.17 8.08 4.31
C VAL A 60 5.13 7.47 2.91
N PHE A 61 5.63 6.24 2.74
CA PHE A 61 5.59 5.57 1.44
C PHE A 61 4.17 5.21 1.00
N LEU A 62 3.38 4.60 1.89
CA LEU A 62 1.99 4.25 1.60
C LEU A 62 1.16 5.49 1.25
N GLU A 63 1.28 6.57 2.03
CA GLU A 63 0.58 7.82 1.76
C GLU A 63 1.01 8.41 0.41
N GLY A 64 2.32 8.36 0.10
CA GLY A 64 2.87 8.80 -1.18
C GLY A 64 2.27 8.07 -2.38
N ILE A 65 2.21 6.73 -2.31
CA ILE A 65 1.58 5.89 -3.35
C ILE A 65 0.10 6.25 -3.49
N CYS A 66 -0.62 6.36 -2.37
CA CYS A 66 -2.05 6.67 -2.37
C CYS A 66 -2.34 8.06 -2.97
N LYS A 67 -1.53 9.07 -2.64
CA LYS A 67 -1.65 10.42 -3.22
C LYS A 67 -1.34 10.44 -4.71
N LYS A 68 -0.21 9.82 -5.12
CA LYS A 68 0.24 9.77 -6.53
C LYS A 68 -0.80 9.12 -7.43
N ARG A 69 -1.47 8.05 -6.97
CA ARG A 69 -2.35 7.21 -7.80
C ARG A 69 -3.84 7.38 -7.53
N GLY A 70 -4.21 8.23 -6.58
CA GLY A 70 -5.62 8.47 -6.22
C GLY A 70 -6.24 7.37 -5.35
N PHE A 71 -5.45 6.54 -4.68
CA PHE A 71 -5.93 5.46 -3.81
C PHE A 71 -6.25 5.93 -2.37
N GLN A 72 -6.86 7.11 -2.23
CA GLN A 72 -7.18 7.70 -0.93
C GLN A 72 -7.97 6.74 -0.03
N ARG A 73 -8.82 5.87 -0.61
CA ARG A 73 -9.57 4.84 0.12
C ARG A 73 -8.67 3.88 0.92
N ILE A 74 -7.50 3.54 0.38
CA ILE A 74 -6.55 2.62 1.02
C ILE A 74 -5.88 3.31 2.20
N TRP A 75 -5.46 4.56 2.01
CA TRP A 75 -4.88 5.38 3.08
C TRP A 75 -5.88 5.60 4.22
N ASP A 76 -7.11 5.99 3.91
CA ASP A 76 -8.16 6.23 4.91
C ASP A 76 -8.45 4.96 5.72
N TYR A 77 -8.45 3.79 5.08
CA TYR A 77 -8.59 2.51 5.79
C TYR A 77 -7.40 2.27 6.73
N TYR A 78 -6.18 2.45 6.22
CA TYR A 78 -4.96 2.21 6.98
C TYR A 78 -4.90 3.03 8.28
N ILE A 79 -5.28 4.32 8.23
CA ILE A 79 -5.32 5.20 9.41
C ILE A 79 -6.61 5.08 10.25
N GLY A 80 -7.50 4.13 9.92
CA GLY A 80 -8.71 3.87 10.69
C GLY A 80 -9.84 4.89 10.49
N LYS A 81 -9.84 5.66 9.40
CA LYS A 81 -10.91 6.62 9.06
C LYS A 81 -12.12 5.97 8.38
N ARG A 82 -12.00 4.75 7.86
CA ARG A 82 -13.08 4.02 7.18
C ARG A 82 -13.00 2.53 7.47
N ASN A 83 -14.15 1.84 7.49
CA ASN A 83 -14.22 0.38 7.47
C ASN A 83 -14.25 -0.10 6.01
N LEU A 84 -13.61 -1.24 5.70
CA LEU A 84 -13.78 -1.91 4.40
C LEU A 84 -15.26 -2.33 4.29
N GLN A 85 -16.02 -1.64 3.44
CA GLN A 85 -17.31 -2.10 2.94
C GLN A 85 -17.11 -2.92 1.67
#